data_AF-A0A6V8M0Q4-F1
#
_entry.id   AF-A0A6V8M0Q4-F1
#
_cell.length_a   1.000
_cell.length_b   1.000
_cell.length_c   1.000
_cell.angle_alpha   90.00
_cell.angle_beta   90.00
_cell.angle_gamma   90.00
#
_symmetry.space_group_name_H-M   'P 1'
#
loop_
_entity.id
_entity.type
_entity.pdbx_description
1 polymer ?
#
loop_
_entity_poly.entity_id
_entity_poly.type
_entity_poly.pdbx_seq_one_letter_code
_entity_poly.pdbx_strand_id
1 'polypeptide(L)'
;MGVKATTWRQTIQGGKQLFRLYPSRGNQTLTGTVTLPSTLNGPIQVTPFDTLTLNGATVTVENPCRGHILYCKNLIVTGAAAIIHMNGKGCTGIDWENYDLDIPAAIALASLTSNARTLLQRFLRAGWYLGDPQLWKDHAGVVQAVLTAGANKIIDKTLLGAGGYFAALSGWYSGCMGGAAGAAGTGGPGGGGAGSAYCGINYVQWGGIGGKGRPWRGGFGGQGGPSCQSQGLSGDQNRQGSPGGVLVVVVENDVTVGPGLTIAANALPVTGGTNETGGCGGGRAKLLYGGALTGTPTITANGAAGQSGNCSPAAGGAGKADSSTFTAWGL
;
A
#
# COMPACT_ATOMS: atom_id res chain seq x y z
N MET A 1 -32.28 -20.06 -24.78
CA MET A 1 -31.93 -21.20 -23.90
C MET A 1 -31.30 -20.65 -22.63
N GLY A 2 -32.05 -20.66 -21.51
CA GLY A 2 -31.51 -20.25 -20.22
C GLY A 2 -30.56 -21.32 -19.69
N VAL A 3 -29.27 -21.00 -19.56
CA VAL A 3 -28.32 -21.90 -18.91
C VAL A 3 -28.73 -21.98 -17.44
N LYS A 4 -29.24 -23.13 -17.02
CA LYS A 4 -29.55 -23.42 -15.61
C LYS A 4 -28.23 -23.36 -14.85
N ALA A 5 -28.01 -22.28 -14.10
CA ALA A 5 -26.79 -22.11 -13.34
C ALA A 5 -26.67 -23.26 -12.35
N THR A 6 -25.66 -24.10 -12.55
CA THR A 6 -25.41 -25.26 -11.69
C THR A 6 -24.65 -24.75 -10.48
N THR A 7 -25.20 -24.96 -9.29
CA THR A 7 -24.50 -24.69 -8.04
C THR A 7 -23.16 -25.41 -8.07
N TRP A 8 -22.06 -24.66 -7.96
CA TRP A 8 -20.74 -25.23 -7.88
C TRP A 8 -20.03 -24.77 -6.61
N ARG A 9 -19.10 -25.59 -6.15
CA ARG A 9 -18.17 -25.29 -5.07
C ARG A 9 -16.78 -25.77 -5.48
N GLN A 10 -15.79 -24.92 -5.33
CA GLN A 10 -14.39 -25.23 -5.64
C GLN A 10 -13.49 -24.68 -4.55
N THR A 11 -12.53 -25.48 -4.10
CA THR A 11 -11.47 -25.02 -3.22
C THR A 11 -10.19 -24.87 -4.03
N ILE A 12 -9.66 -23.65 -4.04
CA ILE A 12 -8.37 -23.34 -4.63
C ILE A 12 -7.32 -23.42 -3.51
N GLN A 13 -6.29 -24.23 -3.72
CA GLN A 13 -5.15 -24.27 -2.82
C GLN A 13 -4.37 -22.96 -2.95
N GLY A 14 -4.08 -22.34 -1.81
CA GLY A 14 -3.45 -21.04 -1.73
C GLY A 14 -1.92 -21.11 -1.70
N GLY A 15 -1.31 -20.16 -0.98
CA GLY A 15 0.15 -20.07 -0.91
C GLY A 15 0.81 -19.73 -2.24
N LYS A 16 2.02 -20.25 -2.49
CA LYS A 16 2.75 -20.00 -3.75
C LYS A 16 2.00 -20.49 -5.00
N GLN A 17 1.17 -21.52 -4.87
CA GLN A 17 0.38 -22.07 -5.97
C GLN A 17 -0.69 -21.08 -6.45
N LEU A 18 -1.15 -20.16 -5.60
CA LEU A 18 -2.12 -19.14 -5.96
C LEU A 18 -1.63 -18.27 -7.12
N PHE A 19 -0.34 -17.93 -7.14
CA PHE A 19 0.24 -17.09 -8.18
C PHE A 19 0.42 -17.83 -9.51
N ARG A 20 0.58 -19.15 -9.47
CA ARG A 20 0.68 -20.00 -10.68
C ARG A 20 -0.65 -20.13 -11.43
N LEU A 21 -1.77 -19.71 -10.83
CA LEU A 21 -3.05 -19.62 -11.52
C LEU A 21 -3.09 -18.47 -12.54
N TYR A 22 -2.25 -17.43 -12.35
CA TYR A 22 -2.21 -16.28 -13.24
C TYR A 22 -1.38 -16.62 -14.49
N PRO A 23 -1.89 -16.35 -15.70
CA PRO A 23 -1.14 -16.59 -16.93
C PRO A 23 0.15 -15.77 -16.96
N SER A 24 1.29 -16.44 -16.93
CA SER A 24 2.61 -15.80 -17.03
C SER A 24 2.76 -15.01 -18.34
N ARG A 25 3.48 -13.89 -18.28
CA ARG A 25 3.93 -13.12 -19.45
C ARG A 25 5.24 -13.66 -20.06
N GLY A 26 5.68 -14.84 -19.62
CA GLY A 26 6.94 -15.44 -20.03
C GLY A 26 8.15 -14.77 -19.39
N ASN A 27 9.33 -15.02 -19.96
CA ASN A 27 10.55 -14.32 -19.60
C ASN A 27 10.55 -12.92 -20.23
N GLN A 28 10.79 -11.90 -19.43
CA GLN A 28 10.78 -10.50 -19.87
C GLN A 28 12.06 -9.80 -19.43
N THR A 29 12.63 -9.02 -20.33
CA THR A 29 13.70 -8.07 -20.01
C THR A 29 13.14 -6.67 -20.20
N LEU A 30 13.07 -5.91 -19.11
CA LEU A 30 12.58 -4.53 -19.14
C LEU A 30 13.77 -3.57 -19.14
N THR A 31 13.65 -2.52 -19.93
CA THR A 31 14.57 -1.39 -20.04
C THR A 31 13.76 -0.10 -20.10
N GLY A 32 14.29 1.00 -19.55
CA GLY A 32 13.57 2.28 -19.53
C GLY A 32 12.34 2.26 -18.62
N THR A 33 11.38 3.15 -18.87
CA THR A 33 10.16 3.26 -18.05
C THR A 33 9.08 2.31 -18.58
N VAL A 34 8.55 1.47 -17.70
CA VAL A 34 7.45 0.54 -17.99
C VAL A 34 6.31 0.78 -17.02
N THR A 35 5.12 1.03 -17.54
CA THR A 35 3.91 1.21 -16.74
C THR A 35 3.11 -0.09 -16.68
N LEU A 36 2.89 -0.58 -15.47
CA LEU A 36 2.00 -1.71 -15.20
C LEU A 36 0.56 -1.21 -15.13
N PRO A 37 -0.37 -1.86 -15.86
CA PRO A 37 -1.75 -1.41 -15.93
C PRO A 37 -2.40 -1.51 -14.56
N SER A 38 -3.17 -0.50 -14.18
CA SER A 38 -4.05 -0.62 -13.03
C SER A 38 -5.41 0.03 -13.12
N THR A 39 -6.36 -0.47 -12.33
CA THR A 39 -7.70 0.09 -12.26
C THR A 39 -7.74 1.15 -11.16
N LEU A 40 -8.15 2.38 -11.52
CA LEU A 40 -8.35 3.46 -10.55
C LEU A 40 -9.27 2.98 -9.43
N ASN A 41 -8.76 3.00 -8.20
CA ASN A 41 -9.44 2.54 -7.00
C ASN A 41 -9.95 1.08 -7.07
N GLY A 42 -9.38 0.27 -7.97
CA GLY A 42 -9.80 -1.11 -8.20
C GLY A 42 -9.16 -2.13 -7.25
N PRO A 43 -9.42 -3.43 -7.51
CA PRO A 43 -8.81 -4.55 -6.81
C PRO A 43 -7.28 -4.53 -6.84
N ILE A 44 -6.67 -5.26 -5.92
CA ILE A 44 -5.24 -5.57 -6.02
C ILE A 44 -5.00 -6.31 -7.33
N GLN A 45 -3.98 -5.91 -8.09
CA GLN A 45 -3.62 -6.58 -9.34
C GLN A 45 -2.34 -7.39 -9.23
N VAL A 46 -2.26 -8.45 -10.04
CA VAL A 46 -1.13 -9.36 -10.16
C VAL A 46 -0.57 -9.24 -11.58
N THR A 47 0.72 -8.94 -11.69
CA THR A 47 1.47 -9.01 -12.95
C THR A 47 2.48 -10.14 -12.88
N PRO A 48 2.19 -11.31 -13.48
CA PRO A 48 3.05 -12.48 -13.43
C PRO A 48 4.08 -12.53 -14.58
N PHE A 49 5.30 -12.93 -14.24
CA PHE A 49 6.38 -13.26 -15.17
C PHE A 49 6.95 -14.64 -14.83
N ASP A 50 7.65 -15.29 -15.76
CA ASP A 50 8.51 -16.41 -15.41
C ASP A 50 9.82 -15.86 -14.86
N THR A 51 10.69 -15.35 -15.73
CA THR A 51 11.89 -14.59 -15.31
C THR A 51 11.70 -13.12 -15.64
N LEU A 52 11.84 -12.25 -14.65
CA LEU A 52 11.87 -10.80 -14.85
C LEU A 52 13.30 -10.30 -14.73
N THR A 53 13.85 -9.78 -15.82
CA THR A 53 15.14 -9.10 -15.85
C THR A 53 14.92 -7.59 -15.92
N LEU A 54 15.46 -6.84 -14.96
CA LEU A 54 15.48 -5.39 -14.98
C LEU A 54 16.88 -4.92 -15.33
N ASN A 55 17.01 -4.20 -16.44
CA ASN A 55 18.28 -3.61 -16.88
C ASN A 55 18.13 -2.08 -16.91
N GLY A 56 18.40 -1.44 -15.77
CA GLY A 56 18.16 0.00 -15.59
C GLY A 56 16.70 0.43 -15.79
N ALA A 57 15.74 -0.48 -15.57
CA ALA A 57 14.32 -0.20 -15.79
C ALA A 57 13.66 0.50 -14.60
N THR A 58 12.71 1.38 -14.88
CA THR A 58 11.77 1.93 -13.91
C THR A 58 10.37 1.37 -14.19
N VAL A 59 9.93 0.46 -13.34
CA VAL A 59 8.59 -0.15 -13.38
C VAL A 59 7.68 0.61 -12.45
N THR A 60 6.57 1.15 -12.95
CA THR A 60 5.62 1.98 -12.19
C THR A 60 4.19 1.51 -12.35
N VAL A 61 3.33 1.77 -11.37
CA VAL A 61 1.89 1.47 -11.44
C VAL A 61 1.13 2.66 -12.04
N GLU A 62 0.26 2.42 -13.02
CA GLU A 62 -0.44 3.45 -13.77
C GLU A 62 -1.34 4.35 -12.91
N ASN A 63 -2.32 3.74 -12.24
CA ASN A 63 -3.40 4.41 -11.52
C ASN A 63 -3.34 4.12 -10.01
N PRO A 64 -3.84 5.05 -9.17
CA PRO A 64 -4.08 4.78 -7.76
C PRO A 64 -4.96 3.53 -7.57
N CYS A 65 -4.56 2.57 -6.74
CA CYS A 65 -5.34 1.34 -6.50
C CYS A 65 -5.08 0.74 -5.11
N ARG A 66 -5.74 -0.39 -4.81
CA ARG A 66 -5.56 -1.13 -3.54
C ARG A 66 -4.14 -1.60 -3.32
N GLY A 67 -3.53 -2.08 -4.40
CA GLY A 67 -2.19 -2.60 -4.37
C GLY A 67 -1.83 -3.22 -5.72
N HIS A 68 -0.55 -3.53 -5.85
CA HIS A 68 0.00 -4.24 -6.98
C HIS A 68 0.94 -5.33 -6.47
N ILE A 69 0.78 -6.52 -7.03
CA ILE A 69 1.62 -7.69 -6.79
C ILE A 69 2.36 -7.95 -8.09
N LEU A 70 3.67 -7.73 -8.09
CA LEU A 70 4.52 -8.24 -9.14
C LEU A 70 4.93 -9.66 -8.76
N TYR A 71 4.58 -10.64 -9.57
CA TYR A 71 4.96 -12.04 -9.36
C TYR A 71 5.97 -12.47 -10.42
N CYS A 72 7.03 -13.15 -10.02
CA CYS A 72 7.94 -13.81 -10.94
C CYS A 72 8.51 -15.09 -10.33
N LYS A 73 8.99 -16.03 -11.16
CA LYS A 73 9.76 -17.17 -10.68
C LYS A 73 11.18 -16.76 -10.30
N ASN A 74 11.83 -15.94 -11.13
CA ASN A 74 13.15 -15.39 -10.86
C ASN A 74 13.13 -13.88 -11.09
N LEU A 75 13.83 -13.13 -10.23
CA LEU A 75 14.07 -11.71 -10.40
C LEU A 75 15.58 -11.47 -10.57
N ILE A 76 15.96 -10.86 -11.69
CA ILE A 76 17.34 -10.54 -12.00
C ILE A 76 17.45 -9.04 -12.26
N VAL A 77 18.35 -8.37 -11.57
CA VAL A 77 18.65 -6.96 -11.79
C VAL A 77 20.08 -6.87 -12.29
N THR A 78 20.26 -6.31 -13.48
CA THR A 78 21.55 -6.21 -14.16
C THR A 78 21.87 -4.76 -14.50
N GLY A 79 23.15 -4.42 -14.54
CA GLY A 79 23.60 -3.09 -14.97
C GLY A 79 23.27 -1.97 -13.97
N ALA A 80 22.61 -0.93 -14.47
CA ALA A 80 22.26 0.28 -13.71
C ALA A 80 21.10 0.06 -12.73
N ALA A 81 20.97 0.96 -11.76
CA ALA A 81 19.92 0.92 -10.74
C ALA A 81 18.52 0.77 -11.36
N ALA A 82 17.77 -0.24 -10.93
CA ALA A 82 16.40 -0.48 -11.34
C ALA A 82 15.42 -0.09 -10.23
N ILE A 83 14.21 0.31 -10.62
CA ILE A 83 13.18 0.76 -9.67
C ILE A 83 11.89 0.01 -9.98
N ILE A 84 11.22 -0.50 -8.95
CA ILE A 84 9.82 -0.94 -9.01
C ILE A 84 9.06 -0.07 -8.00
N HIS A 85 8.09 0.72 -8.44
CA HIS A 85 7.40 1.62 -7.52
C HIS A 85 5.89 1.79 -7.73
N MET A 86 5.22 2.15 -6.64
CA MET A 86 3.81 2.54 -6.57
C MET A 86 3.68 3.91 -5.86
N ASN A 87 4.66 4.79 -6.09
CA ASN A 87 4.76 6.08 -5.38
C ASN A 87 3.56 6.97 -5.70
N GLY A 88 2.85 7.42 -4.67
CA GLY A 88 1.65 8.25 -4.82
C GLY A 88 0.46 7.58 -5.50
N LYS A 89 0.48 6.25 -5.62
CA LYS A 89 -0.57 5.44 -6.24
C LYS A 89 -1.33 4.60 -5.21
N GLY A 90 -1.20 4.90 -3.93
CA GLY A 90 -2.03 4.27 -2.89
C GLY A 90 -3.48 4.71 -2.94
N CYS A 91 -4.31 4.05 -2.12
CA CYS A 91 -5.72 4.38 -1.98
C CYS A 91 -5.97 5.86 -1.74
N THR A 92 -6.80 6.51 -2.57
CA THR A 92 -7.35 7.83 -2.28
C THR A 92 -8.87 7.78 -2.26
N GLY A 93 -9.49 8.60 -1.41
CA GLY A 93 -10.94 8.85 -1.44
C GLY A 93 -11.87 7.72 -0.96
N ILE A 94 -11.43 6.46 -0.87
CA ILE A 94 -12.28 5.34 -0.44
C ILE A 94 -11.92 4.89 0.97
N ASP A 95 -12.92 4.81 1.85
CA ASP A 95 -12.80 4.13 3.15
C ASP A 95 -12.92 2.62 2.93
N TRP A 96 -11.87 2.01 2.40
CA TRP A 96 -11.79 0.55 2.40
C TRP A 96 -11.73 0.06 3.83
N GLU A 97 -12.37 -1.08 4.06
CA GLU A 97 -12.35 -1.67 5.38
C GLU A 97 -10.91 -1.97 5.85
N ASN A 98 -10.70 -1.81 7.16
CA ASN A 98 -9.46 -2.22 7.79
C ASN A 98 -9.49 -3.74 7.96
N TYR A 99 -8.88 -4.46 7.03
CA TYR A 99 -8.67 -5.90 7.09
C TYR A 99 -7.17 -6.24 6.98
N ASP A 100 -6.81 -7.41 7.49
CA ASP A 100 -5.49 -7.98 7.27
C ASP A 100 -5.40 -8.46 5.82
N LEU A 101 -4.27 -8.24 5.18
CA LEU A 101 -3.98 -8.86 3.89
C LEU A 101 -2.98 -9.97 4.13
N ASP A 102 -3.32 -11.18 3.72
CA ASP A 102 -2.46 -12.35 3.78
C ASP A 102 -2.41 -13.05 2.41
N ILE A 103 -1.51 -14.02 2.30
CA ILE A 103 -1.59 -15.02 1.24
C ILE A 103 -2.44 -16.15 1.81
N PRO A 104 -3.71 -16.30 1.40
CA PRO A 104 -4.58 -17.29 2.01
C PRO A 104 -4.01 -18.70 1.80
N ALA A 105 -4.22 -19.58 2.77
CA ALA A 105 -3.84 -20.99 2.66
C ALA A 105 -4.76 -21.74 1.68
N ALA A 106 -6.03 -21.32 1.61
CA ALA A 106 -7.01 -21.82 0.66
C ALA A 106 -8.12 -20.80 0.43
N ILE A 107 -8.78 -20.89 -0.72
CA ILE A 107 -9.94 -20.07 -1.06
C ILE A 107 -11.07 -21.00 -1.47
N ALA A 108 -12.12 -21.09 -0.66
CA ALA A 108 -13.33 -21.82 -0.99
C ALA A 108 -14.31 -20.87 -1.69
N LEU A 109 -14.65 -21.19 -2.93
CA LEU A 109 -15.56 -20.41 -3.78
C LEU A 109 -16.82 -21.22 -4.07
N ALA A 110 -17.96 -20.54 -4.05
CA ALA A 110 -19.23 -21.12 -4.47
C ALA A 110 -20.10 -20.08 -5.19
N SER A 111 -20.92 -20.51 -6.13
CA SER A 111 -21.87 -19.63 -6.81
C SER A 111 -23.10 -20.38 -7.29
N LEU A 112 -24.25 -19.71 -7.26
CA LEU A 112 -25.53 -20.18 -7.79
C LEU A 112 -25.87 -19.60 -9.16
N THR A 113 -25.17 -18.56 -9.61
CA THR A 113 -25.59 -17.74 -10.77
C THR A 113 -24.55 -17.66 -11.88
N SER A 114 -23.32 -18.10 -11.62
CA SER A 114 -22.20 -18.07 -12.56
C SER A 114 -21.54 -19.45 -12.71
N ASN A 115 -20.80 -19.65 -13.80
CA ASN A 115 -19.95 -20.82 -14.00
C ASN A 115 -18.55 -20.59 -13.42
N ALA A 116 -18.03 -21.57 -12.66
CA ALA A 116 -16.73 -21.49 -11.98
C ALA A 116 -15.58 -21.09 -12.91
N ARG A 117 -15.46 -21.79 -14.03
CA ARG A 117 -14.37 -21.62 -14.98
C ARG A 117 -14.41 -20.24 -15.62
N THR A 118 -15.58 -19.81 -16.08
CA THR A 118 -15.76 -18.49 -16.71
C THR A 118 -15.45 -17.36 -15.74
N LEU A 119 -15.93 -17.47 -14.49
CA LEU A 119 -15.69 -16.46 -13.46
C LEU A 119 -14.19 -16.37 -13.12
N LEU A 120 -13.55 -17.50 -12.85
CA LEU A 120 -12.11 -17.55 -12.54
C LEU A 120 -11.27 -17.04 -13.71
N GLN A 121 -11.57 -17.46 -14.96
CA GLN A 121 -10.87 -16.96 -16.14
C GLN A 121 -11.01 -15.45 -16.28
N ARG A 122 -12.17 -14.87 -15.95
CA ARG A 122 -12.36 -13.41 -15.98
C ARG A 122 -11.45 -12.71 -14.98
N PHE A 123 -11.41 -13.17 -13.72
CA PHE A 123 -10.57 -12.57 -12.69
C PHE A 123 -9.08 -12.73 -12.97
N LEU A 124 -8.66 -13.93 -13.41
CA LEU A 124 -7.28 -14.21 -13.77
C LEU A 124 -6.81 -13.41 -14.99
N ARG A 125 -7.67 -13.23 -16.02
CA ARG A 125 -7.36 -12.36 -17.18
C ARG A 125 -7.30 -10.89 -16.83
N ALA A 126 -8.16 -10.42 -15.91
CA ALA A 126 -8.10 -9.06 -15.39
C ALA A 126 -6.89 -8.84 -14.45
N GLY A 127 -6.21 -9.93 -14.06
CA GLY A 127 -5.10 -9.91 -13.12
C GLY A 127 -5.54 -9.59 -11.69
N TRP A 128 -6.80 -9.78 -11.31
CA TRP A 128 -7.25 -9.45 -9.95
C TRP A 128 -6.78 -10.50 -8.93
N TYR A 129 -6.20 -10.04 -7.82
CA TYR A 129 -5.71 -10.91 -6.76
C TYR A 129 -6.87 -11.64 -6.08
N LEU A 130 -6.92 -12.97 -6.19
CA LEU A 130 -7.99 -13.79 -5.62
C LEU A 130 -7.94 -13.81 -4.09
N GLY A 131 -6.82 -13.45 -3.46
CA GLY A 131 -6.74 -13.29 -2.01
C GLY A 131 -7.20 -11.93 -1.51
N ASP A 132 -7.67 -11.01 -2.37
CA ASP A 132 -8.20 -9.70 -1.97
C ASP A 132 -9.60 -9.87 -1.33
N PRO A 133 -9.78 -9.70 -0.01
CA PRO A 133 -11.07 -9.87 0.64
C PRO A 133 -12.13 -8.89 0.13
N GLN A 134 -11.74 -7.69 -0.27
CA GLN A 134 -12.68 -6.67 -0.75
C GLN A 134 -13.15 -6.99 -2.18
N LEU A 135 -12.34 -7.65 -3.01
CA LEU A 135 -12.79 -8.15 -4.33
C LEU A 135 -14.05 -9.01 -4.20
N TRP A 136 -14.09 -9.87 -3.18
CA TRP A 136 -15.22 -10.77 -2.96
C TRP A 136 -16.44 -10.08 -2.35
N LYS A 137 -16.22 -9.05 -1.52
CA LYS A 137 -17.31 -8.20 -1.02
C LYS A 137 -18.00 -7.45 -2.16
N ASP A 138 -17.21 -6.89 -3.08
CA ASP A 138 -17.69 -6.20 -4.29
C ASP A 138 -18.50 -7.14 -5.22
N HIS A 139 -18.40 -8.46 -5.01
CA HIS A 139 -19.05 -9.50 -5.83
C HIS A 139 -19.91 -10.49 -5.03
N ALA A 140 -20.31 -10.16 -3.80
CA ALA A 140 -21.04 -11.06 -2.91
C ALA A 140 -22.39 -11.56 -3.49
N GLY A 141 -23.01 -10.81 -4.40
CA GLY A 141 -24.23 -11.22 -5.11
C GLY A 141 -24.00 -12.21 -6.27
N VAL A 142 -22.75 -12.44 -6.68
CA VAL A 142 -22.36 -13.32 -7.79
C VAL A 142 -21.65 -14.56 -7.28
N VAL A 143 -20.83 -14.42 -6.24
CA VAL A 143 -19.97 -15.49 -5.71
C VAL A 143 -19.84 -15.34 -4.19
N GLN A 144 -19.95 -16.46 -3.50
CA GLN A 144 -19.56 -16.58 -2.11
C GLN A 144 -18.10 -17.04 -2.04
N ALA A 145 -17.28 -16.33 -1.28
CA ALA A 145 -15.90 -16.69 -1.03
C ALA A 145 -15.63 -16.79 0.47
N VAL A 146 -14.93 -17.85 0.87
CA VAL A 146 -14.39 -18.01 2.21
C VAL A 146 -12.88 -18.18 2.07
N LEU A 147 -12.13 -17.22 2.60
CA LEU A 147 -10.68 -17.24 2.61
C LEU A 147 -10.23 -17.90 3.91
N THR A 148 -9.45 -18.97 3.80
CA THR A 148 -8.75 -19.55 4.94
C THR A 148 -7.49 -18.75 5.16
N ALA A 149 -7.39 -18.14 6.34
CA ALA A 149 -6.23 -17.34 6.70
C ALA A 149 -4.93 -18.13 6.51
N GLY A 150 -3.96 -17.49 5.86
CA GLY A 150 -2.60 -17.99 5.77
C GLY A 150 -1.85 -17.79 7.09
N ALA A 151 -0.72 -18.47 7.23
CA ALA A 151 0.15 -18.31 8.39
C ALA A 151 0.75 -16.89 8.48
N ASN A 152 0.82 -16.15 7.37
CA ASN A 152 1.60 -14.91 7.30
C ASN A 152 0.88 -13.78 6.59
N LYS A 153 0.91 -12.61 7.22
CA LYS A 153 0.25 -11.40 6.78
C LYS A 153 1.18 -10.54 5.91
N ILE A 154 0.72 -10.18 4.72
CA ILE A 154 1.27 -9.09 3.89
C ILE A 154 1.07 -7.75 4.62
N ILE A 155 -0.10 -7.57 5.24
CA ILE A 155 -0.45 -6.40 6.04
C ILE A 155 -1.14 -6.87 7.31
N ASP A 156 -0.60 -6.48 8.46
CA ASP A 156 -1.26 -6.68 9.75
C ASP A 156 -1.90 -5.36 10.23
N LYS A 157 -3.23 -5.32 10.25
CA LYS A 157 -4.01 -4.16 10.69
C LYS A 157 -3.94 -3.94 12.20
N THR A 158 -3.59 -4.96 12.97
CA THR A 158 -3.54 -4.86 14.44
C THR A 158 -2.29 -4.12 14.92
N LEU A 159 -1.30 -3.99 14.04
CA LEU A 159 0.02 -3.42 14.34
C LEU A 159 0.29 -2.13 13.56
N LEU A 160 -0.77 -1.34 13.35
CA LEU A 160 -0.72 -0.01 12.73
C LEU A 160 -0.28 1.04 13.75
N GLY A 161 0.47 2.03 13.29
CA GLY A 161 0.93 3.12 14.17
C GLY A 161 -0.21 4.06 14.56
N ALA A 162 -0.19 4.53 15.81
CA ALA A 162 -1.07 5.59 16.28
C ALA A 162 -0.68 6.94 15.65
N GLY A 163 -1.67 7.79 15.39
CA GLY A 163 -1.43 9.17 14.97
C GLY A 163 -0.81 10.00 16.10
N GLY A 164 -0.01 10.99 15.74
CA GLY A 164 0.54 11.96 16.68
C GLY A 164 -0.56 12.79 17.33
N TYR A 165 -0.43 13.07 18.62
CA TYR A 165 -1.36 13.93 19.35
C TYR A 165 -1.12 15.41 19.04
N PHE A 166 -2.18 16.22 19.05
CA PHE A 166 -2.08 17.65 18.73
C PHE A 166 -1.08 18.37 19.65
N ALA A 167 -0.38 19.37 19.10
CA ALA A 167 0.25 20.39 19.91
C ALA A 167 -0.83 21.39 20.36
N ALA A 168 -0.90 21.68 21.66
CA ALA A 168 -1.75 22.73 22.21
C ALA A 168 -0.85 23.83 22.79
N LEU A 169 -1.11 25.08 22.42
CA LEU A 169 -0.49 26.24 23.02
C LEU A 169 -1.56 27.07 23.73
N SER A 170 -1.34 27.35 25.00
CA SER A 170 -2.02 28.42 25.73
C SER A 170 -0.96 29.29 26.40
N GLY A 171 -0.80 30.54 25.98
CA GLY A 171 0.15 31.44 26.65
C GLY A 171 0.64 32.63 25.84
N TRP A 172 1.43 33.47 26.51
CA TRP A 172 2.03 34.72 26.02
C TRP A 172 3.27 34.47 25.13
N TYR A 173 3.30 33.37 24.38
CA TYR A 173 4.43 33.02 23.52
C TYR A 173 4.15 33.47 22.09
N SER A 174 5.08 34.22 21.50
CA SER A 174 5.11 34.44 20.06
C SER A 174 6.02 33.39 19.43
N GLY A 175 5.44 32.38 18.78
CA GLY A 175 6.22 31.33 18.13
C GLY A 175 5.41 30.08 17.82
N CYS A 176 5.92 29.27 16.89
CA CYS A 176 5.31 28.00 16.50
C CYS A 176 5.87 26.86 17.35
N MET A 177 5.00 26.08 17.98
CA MET A 177 5.40 24.79 18.55
C MET A 177 5.32 23.72 17.48
N GLY A 178 6.44 23.02 17.25
CA GLY A 178 6.45 21.84 16.40
C GLY A 178 5.46 20.79 16.91
N GLY A 179 4.68 20.20 15.99
CA GLY A 179 3.78 19.11 16.34
C GLY A 179 4.53 17.81 16.64
N ALA A 180 3.86 16.88 17.32
CA ALA A 180 4.44 15.58 17.65
C ALA A 180 4.58 14.68 16.41
N ALA A 181 5.64 13.87 16.33
CA ALA A 181 5.73 12.83 15.32
C ALA A 181 4.66 11.74 15.53
N GLY A 182 4.26 11.07 14.45
CA GLY A 182 3.39 9.90 14.53
C GLY A 182 4.17 8.66 15.00
N ALA A 183 3.46 7.66 15.53
CA ALA A 183 4.09 6.42 15.94
C ALA A 183 4.36 5.50 14.74
N ALA A 184 5.52 4.83 14.73
CA ALA A 184 5.79 3.78 13.76
C ALA A 184 4.85 2.59 13.97
N GLY A 185 4.47 1.92 12.88
CA GLY A 185 3.77 0.65 12.95
C GLY A 185 4.77 -0.50 13.07
N THR A 186 4.49 -1.48 13.92
CA THR A 186 5.39 -2.63 14.13
C THR A 186 5.20 -3.70 13.06
N GLY A 187 3.96 -3.94 12.62
CA GLY A 187 3.59 -4.92 11.57
C GLY A 187 2.90 -4.31 10.35
N GLY A 188 2.46 -3.06 10.43
CA GLY A 188 1.85 -2.30 9.34
C GLY A 188 2.37 -0.87 9.23
N PRO A 189 1.76 -0.03 8.37
CA PRO A 189 2.12 1.38 8.25
C PRO A 189 1.98 2.17 9.57
N GLY A 190 2.85 3.17 9.75
CA GLY A 190 2.84 4.10 10.88
C GLY A 190 1.75 5.16 10.80
N GLY A 191 1.48 5.83 11.92
CA GLY A 191 0.60 7.00 11.98
C GLY A 191 1.31 8.28 11.55
N GLY A 192 0.54 9.28 11.13
CA GLY A 192 1.06 10.60 10.76
C GLY A 192 1.38 11.45 11.97
N GLY A 193 2.23 12.47 11.79
CA GLY A 193 2.50 13.45 12.84
C GLY A 193 1.33 14.39 13.08
N ALA A 194 1.33 15.10 14.20
CA ALA A 194 0.44 16.22 14.46
C ALA A 194 1.00 17.53 13.89
N GLY A 195 0.11 18.42 13.48
CA GLY A 195 0.51 19.74 13.00
C GLY A 195 0.94 20.67 14.12
N SER A 196 1.69 21.71 13.78
CA SER A 196 2.09 22.76 14.74
C SER A 196 0.90 23.62 15.17
N ALA A 197 1.00 24.18 16.38
CA ALA A 197 0.18 25.31 16.81
C ALA A 197 1.04 26.59 16.86
N TYR A 198 0.49 27.69 16.37
CA TYR A 198 1.01 29.04 16.55
C TYR A 198 0.01 29.83 17.38
N CYS A 199 0.39 30.81 18.19
CA CYS A 199 -0.60 31.81 18.60
C CYS A 199 0.05 33.16 18.79
N GLY A 200 -0.75 34.21 18.63
CA GLY A 200 -0.47 35.51 19.20
C GLY A 200 -0.89 35.54 20.67
N ILE A 201 -0.29 36.47 21.40
CA ILE A 201 -0.57 36.71 22.81
C ILE A 201 -2.11 36.77 23.05
N ASN A 202 -2.60 35.99 24.03
CA ASN A 202 -4.01 35.88 24.47
C ASN A 202 -4.94 34.89 23.72
N TYR A 203 -4.42 34.04 22.83
CA TYR A 203 -5.25 33.04 22.13
C TYR A 203 -4.82 31.60 22.39
N VAL A 204 -5.80 30.68 22.36
CA VAL A 204 -5.54 29.23 22.37
C VAL A 204 -5.63 28.73 20.93
N GLN A 205 -4.64 27.95 20.49
CA GLN A 205 -4.66 27.31 19.17
C GLN A 205 -4.30 25.82 19.31
N TRP A 206 -4.92 25.02 18.45
CA TRP A 206 -4.76 23.57 18.42
C TRP A 206 -4.22 23.14 17.06
N GLY A 207 -3.09 22.45 17.05
CA GLY A 207 -2.63 21.74 15.86
C GLY A 207 -3.57 20.58 15.53
N GLY A 208 -3.60 20.17 14.27
CA GLY A 208 -4.34 19.00 13.85
C GLY A 208 -3.72 17.71 14.39
N ILE A 209 -4.56 16.76 14.81
CA ILE A 209 -4.13 15.41 15.20
C ILE A 209 -3.64 14.66 13.95
N GLY A 210 -2.55 13.90 14.07
CA GLY A 210 -2.11 13.01 13.01
C GLY A 210 -3.10 11.89 12.76
N GLY A 211 -3.30 11.50 11.50
CA GLY A 211 -4.11 10.35 11.14
C GLY A 211 -3.48 9.05 11.64
N LYS A 212 -4.31 8.08 12.03
CA LYS A 212 -3.82 6.73 12.36
C LYS A 212 -3.26 6.05 11.11
N GLY A 213 -2.29 5.16 11.30
CA GLY A 213 -1.86 4.25 10.25
C GLY A 213 -3.05 3.45 9.72
N ARG A 214 -3.06 3.17 8.41
CA ARG A 214 -4.08 2.33 7.76
C ARG A 214 -3.40 1.14 7.07
N PRO A 215 -4.09 0.02 6.84
CA PRO A 215 -3.49 -1.12 6.14
C PRO A 215 -2.94 -0.75 4.77
N TRP A 216 -3.68 0.11 4.04
CA TRP A 216 -3.43 0.45 2.64
C TRP A 216 -2.55 1.69 2.44
N ARG A 217 -2.19 2.38 3.54
CA ARG A 217 -1.37 3.60 3.57
C ARG A 217 -1.06 4.01 5.01
N GLY A 218 0.05 4.71 5.21
CA GLY A 218 0.38 5.38 6.46
C GLY A 218 -0.63 6.46 6.80
N GLY A 219 -0.61 6.89 8.05
CA GLY A 219 -1.44 7.99 8.52
C GLY A 219 -1.03 9.31 7.86
N PHE A 220 -2.01 10.14 7.53
CA PHE A 220 -1.74 11.50 7.06
C PHE A 220 -1.26 12.37 8.22
N GLY A 221 -0.40 13.35 7.94
CA GLY A 221 -0.06 14.39 8.91
C GLY A 221 -1.28 15.25 9.25
N GLY A 222 -1.33 15.73 10.49
CA GLY A 222 -2.29 16.74 10.93
C GLY A 222 -1.97 18.11 10.33
N GLN A 223 -3.01 18.90 10.10
CA GLN A 223 -2.88 20.27 9.61
C GLN A 223 -2.26 21.18 10.69
N GLY A 224 -1.46 22.18 10.30
CA GLY A 224 -1.18 23.30 11.20
C GLY A 224 -2.46 24.09 11.49
N GLY A 225 -2.56 24.78 12.63
CA GLY A 225 -3.69 25.71 12.81
C GLY A 225 -3.50 26.99 11.95
N PRO A 226 -4.47 27.41 11.14
CA PRO A 226 -4.34 28.55 10.21
C PRO A 226 -4.08 29.91 10.86
N SER A 227 -4.66 30.12 12.04
CA SER A 227 -4.72 31.41 12.69
C SER A 227 -5.07 31.29 14.16
N CYS A 228 -4.84 32.35 14.93
CA CYS A 228 -5.25 32.43 16.33
C CYS A 228 -6.72 32.03 16.49
N GLN A 229 -7.04 31.19 17.48
CA GLN A 229 -8.39 30.64 17.74
C GLN A 229 -8.91 29.63 16.71
N SER A 230 -8.09 29.20 15.74
CA SER A 230 -8.45 28.11 14.83
C SER A 230 -8.03 26.73 15.35
N GLN A 231 -8.66 25.69 14.81
CA GLN A 231 -8.25 24.30 15.01
C GLN A 231 -7.74 23.74 13.69
N GLY A 232 -6.53 23.17 13.68
CA GLY A 232 -6.04 22.40 12.54
C GLY A 232 -6.89 21.13 12.33
N LEU A 233 -7.17 20.77 11.08
CA LEU A 233 -7.87 19.53 10.76
C LEU A 233 -7.04 18.30 11.11
N SER A 234 -7.74 17.23 11.52
CA SER A 234 -7.12 15.92 11.69
C SER A 234 -6.61 15.40 10.35
N GLY A 235 -5.48 14.69 10.37
CA GLY A 235 -4.96 13.98 9.20
C GLY A 235 -5.98 13.00 8.61
N ASP A 236 -6.88 12.43 9.41
CA ASP A 236 -7.95 11.54 8.92
C ASP A 236 -9.00 12.27 8.06
N GLN A 237 -9.17 13.58 8.27
CA GLN A 237 -10.03 14.44 7.46
C GLN A 237 -9.31 14.97 6.22
N ASN A 238 -7.98 15.04 6.29
CA ASN A 238 -7.13 15.48 5.20
C ASN A 238 -6.89 14.33 4.19
N ARG A 239 -7.90 14.06 3.35
CA ARG A 239 -7.81 13.04 2.27
C ARG A 239 -7.10 13.55 1.01
N GLN A 240 -6.53 14.76 1.06
CA GLN A 240 -5.90 15.36 -0.09
C GLN A 240 -4.49 14.79 -0.29
N GLY A 241 -4.22 14.34 -1.51
CA GLY A 241 -2.90 13.93 -1.95
C GLY A 241 -2.76 12.46 -2.31
N SER A 242 -1.51 12.03 -2.44
CA SER A 242 -1.11 10.80 -3.11
C SER A 242 -0.34 9.92 -2.12
N PRO A 243 -1.02 9.10 -1.31
CA PRO A 243 -0.36 8.21 -0.36
C PRO A 243 0.39 7.10 -1.07
N GLY A 244 1.32 6.46 -0.37
CA GLY A 244 1.95 5.24 -0.86
C GLY A 244 0.96 4.08 -0.86
N GLY A 245 1.03 3.23 -1.89
CA GLY A 245 0.15 2.05 -2.03
C GLY A 245 0.72 0.77 -1.45
N VAL A 246 0.08 -0.36 -1.73
CA VAL A 246 0.60 -1.68 -1.36
C VAL A 246 1.31 -2.29 -2.57
N LEU A 247 2.63 -2.27 -2.55
CA LEU A 247 3.48 -2.92 -3.56
C LEU A 247 4.13 -4.17 -2.96
N VAL A 248 3.82 -5.32 -3.54
CA VAL A 248 4.44 -6.60 -3.15
C VAL A 248 5.16 -7.18 -4.36
N VAL A 249 6.43 -7.49 -4.21
CA VAL A 249 7.21 -8.26 -5.19
C VAL A 249 7.35 -9.66 -4.64
N VAL A 250 6.82 -10.65 -5.36
CA VAL A 250 6.85 -12.07 -5.00
C VAL A 250 7.73 -12.80 -6.00
N VAL A 251 8.77 -13.45 -5.50
CA VAL A 251 9.76 -14.19 -6.30
C VAL A 251 9.77 -15.65 -5.88
N GLU A 252 9.49 -16.56 -6.81
CA GLU A 252 9.33 -17.98 -6.45
C GLU A 252 10.63 -18.62 -5.98
N ASN A 253 11.71 -18.33 -6.70
CA ASN A 253 13.03 -18.88 -6.51
C ASN A 253 13.98 -17.74 -6.13
N ASP A 254 15.03 -17.52 -6.92
CA ASP A 254 16.13 -16.63 -6.57
C ASP A 254 15.89 -15.17 -6.97
N VAL A 255 16.42 -14.29 -6.14
CA VAL A 255 16.53 -12.86 -6.40
C VAL A 255 18.01 -12.52 -6.54
N THR A 256 18.41 -12.07 -7.72
CA THR A 256 19.76 -11.57 -7.99
C THR A 256 19.70 -10.06 -8.17
N VAL A 257 20.16 -9.32 -7.16
CA VAL A 257 20.18 -7.86 -7.13
C VAL A 257 21.58 -7.38 -7.53
N GLY A 258 21.72 -6.91 -8.77
CA GLY A 258 22.81 -6.02 -9.15
C GLY A 258 22.74 -4.67 -8.39
N PRO A 259 23.69 -3.75 -8.62
CA PRO A 259 23.72 -2.49 -7.88
C PRO A 259 22.40 -1.70 -8.00
N GLY A 260 21.76 -1.40 -6.86
CA GLY A 260 20.74 -0.36 -6.77
C GLY A 260 19.28 -0.74 -7.10
N LEU A 261 18.83 -1.99 -6.93
CA LEU A 261 17.38 -2.28 -6.97
C LEU A 261 16.66 -1.50 -5.86
N THR A 262 15.66 -0.72 -6.24
CA THR A 262 14.76 -0.02 -5.32
C THR A 262 13.32 -0.52 -5.48
N ILE A 263 12.69 -0.96 -4.40
CA ILE A 263 11.25 -1.25 -4.33
C ILE A 263 10.61 -0.17 -3.46
N ALA A 264 9.74 0.66 -4.04
CA ALA A 264 9.23 1.85 -3.36
C ALA A 264 7.69 1.95 -3.39
N ALA A 265 7.12 2.23 -2.23
CA ALA A 265 5.72 2.61 -2.08
C ALA A 265 5.63 3.91 -1.26
N ASN A 266 6.32 4.94 -1.72
CA ASN A 266 6.40 6.23 -1.02
C ASN A 266 5.12 7.05 -1.28
N ALA A 267 4.78 7.92 -0.34
CA ALA A 267 3.86 9.02 -0.63
C ALA A 267 4.53 10.05 -1.55
N LEU A 268 3.71 10.79 -2.29
CA LEU A 268 4.17 12.01 -2.96
C LEU A 268 3.79 13.24 -2.12
N PRO A 269 4.59 14.32 -2.19
CA PRO A 269 4.24 15.60 -1.60
C PRO A 269 2.86 16.08 -2.07
N VAL A 270 2.12 16.75 -1.18
CA VAL A 270 0.91 17.47 -1.57
C VAL A 270 1.35 18.69 -2.37
N THR A 271 1.02 18.75 -3.66
CA THR A 271 1.29 19.90 -4.52
C THR A 271 0.04 20.78 -4.58
N GLY A 272 0.11 22.03 -4.13
CA GLY A 272 -0.95 23.03 -4.35
C GLY A 272 -2.01 23.25 -3.26
N GLY A 273 -1.75 22.84 -2.00
CA GLY A 273 -2.59 23.22 -0.86
C GLY A 273 -2.25 24.61 -0.30
N THR A 274 -3.24 25.31 0.26
CA THR A 274 -3.01 26.52 1.08
C THR A 274 -2.23 26.14 2.34
N ASN A 275 -0.96 26.53 2.45
CA ASN A 275 -0.01 26.63 3.59
C ASN A 275 -0.04 25.65 4.78
N GLU A 276 -0.92 24.66 4.83
CA GLU A 276 -1.29 24.02 6.09
C GLU A 276 -1.61 22.54 5.94
N THR A 277 -1.68 22.00 4.72
CA THR A 277 -2.05 20.60 4.48
C THR A 277 -0.97 19.64 4.99
N GLY A 278 -1.35 18.73 5.90
CA GLY A 278 -0.49 17.64 6.38
C GLY A 278 -0.01 16.72 5.25
N GLY A 279 1.19 16.15 5.41
CA GLY A 279 1.81 15.25 4.43
C GLY A 279 1.09 13.91 4.32
N CYS A 280 1.14 13.29 3.12
CA CYS A 280 0.55 11.97 2.89
C CYS A 280 1.38 10.84 3.50
N GLY A 281 0.72 9.80 4.01
CA GLY A 281 1.41 8.62 4.56
C GLY A 281 1.96 7.67 3.49
N GLY A 282 3.13 7.08 3.75
CA GLY A 282 3.77 6.08 2.89
C GLY A 282 3.05 4.73 2.90
N GLY A 283 3.34 3.85 1.96
CA GLY A 283 2.56 2.63 1.71
C GLY A 283 3.05 1.36 2.40
N ARG A 284 2.88 0.21 1.74
CA ARG A 284 3.59 -1.03 2.05
C ARG A 284 4.45 -1.39 0.85
N ALA A 285 5.76 -1.53 1.04
CA ALA A 285 6.66 -2.11 0.06
C ALA A 285 7.21 -3.41 0.63
N LYS A 286 7.06 -4.53 -0.08
CA LYS A 286 7.47 -5.83 0.43
C LYS A 286 8.11 -6.70 -0.65
N LEU A 287 9.23 -7.34 -0.30
CA LEU A 287 9.85 -8.38 -1.12
C LEU A 287 9.66 -9.75 -0.44
N LEU A 288 9.02 -10.67 -1.13
CA LEU A 288 8.88 -12.07 -0.75
C LEU A 288 9.67 -12.93 -1.71
N TYR A 289 10.50 -13.84 -1.20
CA TYR A 289 11.33 -14.70 -2.05
C TYR A 289 11.46 -16.12 -1.50
N GLY A 290 11.49 -17.13 -2.38
CA GLY A 290 11.60 -18.53 -1.97
C GLY A 290 13.01 -19.10 -1.95
N GLY A 291 13.91 -18.58 -2.78
CA GLY A 291 15.29 -19.04 -2.93
C GLY A 291 16.29 -18.12 -2.24
N ALA A 292 17.47 -17.97 -2.84
CA ALA A 292 18.51 -17.09 -2.36
C ALA A 292 18.24 -15.62 -2.73
N LEU A 293 18.54 -14.70 -1.81
CA LEU A 293 18.65 -13.28 -2.10
C LEU A 293 20.13 -12.91 -2.18
N THR A 294 20.61 -12.66 -3.40
CA THR A 294 21.97 -12.18 -3.65
C THR A 294 21.95 -10.67 -3.85
N GLY A 295 22.80 -9.94 -3.11
CA GLY A 295 22.82 -8.48 -3.10
C GLY A 295 21.87 -7.88 -2.04
N THR A 296 21.76 -6.56 -2.02
CA THR A 296 20.96 -5.83 -1.02
C THR A 296 20.01 -4.86 -1.70
N PRO A 297 18.72 -5.20 -1.85
CA PRO A 297 17.74 -4.27 -2.38
C PRO A 297 17.47 -3.15 -1.37
N THR A 298 17.18 -1.96 -1.88
CA THR A 298 16.62 -0.87 -1.08
C THR A 298 15.09 -0.98 -1.12
N ILE A 299 14.44 -1.08 0.03
CA ILE A 299 12.97 -1.13 0.13
C ILE A 299 12.51 0.06 0.94
N THR A 300 11.63 0.90 0.39
CA THR A 300 11.17 2.14 1.04
C THR A 300 9.67 2.32 0.97
N ALA A 301 9.11 2.92 2.01
CA ALA A 301 7.72 3.33 2.06
C ALA A 301 7.61 4.65 2.83
N ASN A 302 8.30 5.68 2.38
CA ASN A 302 8.40 6.95 3.10
C ASN A 302 7.07 7.72 3.03
N GLY A 303 6.70 8.36 4.15
CA GLY A 303 5.69 9.41 4.16
C GLY A 303 6.21 10.66 3.47
N ALA A 304 5.30 11.49 2.98
CA ALA A 304 5.64 12.78 2.43
C ALA A 304 5.96 13.78 3.56
N ALA A 305 6.90 14.66 3.31
CA ALA A 305 7.15 15.80 4.18
C ALA A 305 5.88 16.67 4.30
N GLY A 306 5.73 17.32 5.45
CA GLY A 306 4.79 18.44 5.56
C GLY A 306 5.28 19.60 4.68
N GLN A 307 4.36 20.42 4.17
CA GLN A 307 4.72 21.65 3.49
C GLN A 307 5.40 22.63 4.48
N SER A 308 6.31 23.47 3.97
CA SER A 308 6.92 24.56 4.75
C SER A 308 5.97 25.77 4.79
N GLY A 309 5.65 26.26 5.97
CA GLY A 309 4.83 27.46 6.18
C GLY A 309 5.06 28.04 7.57
N ASN A 310 4.48 29.23 7.84
CA ASN A 310 4.57 29.87 9.17
C ASN A 310 4.15 28.90 10.27
N CYS A 311 3.02 28.20 10.10
CA CYS A 311 2.66 27.01 10.87
C CYS A 311 3.00 25.77 10.04
N SER A 312 3.97 24.97 10.46
CA SER A 312 4.38 23.80 9.68
C SER A 312 3.40 22.63 9.86
N PRO A 313 2.68 22.18 8.81
CA PRO A 313 1.98 20.91 8.82
C PRO A 313 2.90 19.73 9.17
N ALA A 314 2.31 18.68 9.74
CA ALA A 314 3.06 17.47 10.04
C ALA A 314 3.40 16.69 8.77
N ALA A 315 4.52 15.96 8.82
CA ALA A 315 4.79 14.92 7.85
C ALA A 315 3.77 13.77 7.95
N GLY A 316 3.55 13.10 6.82
CA GLY A 316 2.82 11.85 6.79
C GLY A 316 3.61 10.73 7.45
N GLY A 317 2.90 9.74 7.98
CA GLY A 317 3.47 8.57 8.62
C GLY A 317 4.26 7.74 7.61
N ALA A 318 5.41 7.24 8.04
CA ALA A 318 6.12 6.25 7.25
C ALA A 318 5.24 4.99 7.10
N GLY A 319 5.25 4.44 5.90
CA GLY A 319 4.77 3.13 5.59
C GLY A 319 5.65 2.02 6.15
N LYS A 320 5.37 0.78 5.75
CA LYS A 320 6.18 -0.39 6.13
C LYS A 320 6.98 -0.89 4.93
N ALA A 321 8.26 -1.17 5.15
CA ALA A 321 9.18 -1.70 4.17
C ALA A 321 9.94 -2.89 4.77
N ASP A 322 9.92 -4.05 4.09
CA ASP A 322 10.58 -5.26 4.57
C ASP A 322 10.76 -6.32 3.47
N SER A 323 11.66 -7.28 3.74
CA SER A 323 11.83 -8.48 2.93
C SER A 323 11.77 -9.73 3.81
N SER A 324 11.24 -10.84 3.30
CA SER A 324 11.17 -12.11 4.03
C SER A 324 11.12 -13.33 3.10
N THR A 325 11.60 -14.47 3.58
CA THR A 325 11.61 -15.74 2.82
C THR A 325 10.27 -16.45 2.86
N PHE A 326 9.96 -17.33 1.89
CA PHE A 326 8.78 -18.19 1.97
C PHE A 326 8.82 -19.22 3.10
N THR A 327 10.00 -19.63 3.55
CA THR A 327 10.13 -20.54 4.70
C THR A 327 9.64 -19.88 5.98
N ALA A 328 9.91 -18.58 6.17
CA ALA A 328 9.28 -17.79 7.22
C ALA A 328 7.75 -17.69 7.03
N TRP A 329 7.25 -18.04 5.84
CA TRP A 329 5.84 -17.95 5.47
C TRP A 329 5.06 -19.27 5.56
N GLY A 330 5.74 -20.39 5.83
CA GLY A 330 5.13 -21.72 5.85
C GLY A 330 4.65 -22.21 4.47
N LEU A 331 5.32 -21.78 3.39
CA LEU A 331 5.00 -22.07 1.98
C LEU A 331 6.09 -22.84 1.23
#